data_AF-A0A2T1F5X7-F1
#
_entry.id   AF-A0A2T1F5X7-F1
#
_cell.length_a   1.000
_cell.length_b   1.000
_cell.length_c   1.000
_cell.angle_alpha   90.00
_cell.angle_beta   90.00
_cell.angle_gamma   90.00
#
_symmetry.space_group_name_H-M   'P 1'
#
loop_
_entity.id
_entity.type
_entity.pdbx_description
1 polymer ?
#
loop_
_entity_poly.entity_id
_entity_poly.type
_entity_poly.pdbx_seq_one_letter_code
_entity_poly.pdbx_strand_id
1 'polypeptide(L)'
;MSNQTQLTPDFTIGHLPYHQFQVSAATPAQVVADKFEQEPDLPGVIITHESQVLGMISRVKFREQMSLPDRVELYGQHPIRALLDSIRIPPLLMEENWKVEDAVQASLNRHKDLIYEPIIVIMENQTLRLLDVQTLVISQSKILGQAHKLIHKYRVERQKYQALIKQEKAKVDECNELLKSQQRQAKKSHNTPSPQEVVLVRQAEEIAQMNQRFVKIAKLISSEGRQAFQATFQGANSICNNTDKILGVGKAIANDLETVNRTSRTIREAIEQVRHLAVQVAVVTNQMGNQPTGLSQVSLEIGRLASKTFELGTQMEQIGSRFKLRVHELSEAARAGANVARSVTIKIDRAEMALLELEELIAEKDFHALPPTIPEPLGVRKRVTADSLVKEIEHAEVGVSELEDIVKQQDSSQYLIQKIQQALKSKKP
;
A
#
# COMPACT_ATOMS: atom_id res chain seq x y z
N MET A 1 13.20 -34.10 8.21
CA MET A 1 12.32 -34.00 7.03
C MET A 1 11.02 -33.36 7.48
N SER A 2 10.87 -32.05 7.29
CA SER A 2 9.75 -31.28 7.83
C SER A 2 8.88 -30.80 6.69
N ASN A 3 7.57 -31.04 6.87
CA ASN A 3 6.49 -30.90 5.92
C ASN A 3 6.56 -29.65 5.05
N GLN A 4 6.25 -29.82 3.76
CA GLN A 4 5.95 -28.74 2.83
C GLN A 4 4.62 -28.08 3.25
N THR A 5 4.67 -27.20 4.25
CA THR A 5 3.55 -26.32 4.57
C THR A 5 3.31 -25.43 3.35
N GLN A 6 2.12 -25.52 2.76
CA GLN A 6 1.70 -24.59 1.71
C GLN A 6 1.76 -23.18 2.29
N LEU A 7 2.72 -22.37 1.83
CA LEU A 7 2.84 -20.99 2.30
C LEU A 7 1.77 -20.16 1.60
N THR A 8 0.70 -19.84 2.32
CA THR A 8 -0.42 -19.02 1.85
C THR A 8 -0.15 -17.53 2.10
N PRO A 9 -0.93 -16.59 1.54
CA PRO A 9 -0.77 -15.15 1.79
C PRO A 9 -0.96 -14.73 3.26
N ASP A 10 -1.61 -15.58 4.06
CA ASP A 10 -1.81 -15.39 5.50
C ASP A 10 -0.67 -16.01 6.33
N PHE A 11 0.40 -16.45 5.66
CA PHE A 11 1.56 -17.02 6.32
C PHE A 11 2.31 -15.93 7.11
N THR A 12 2.27 -16.07 8.43
CA THR A 12 2.93 -15.17 9.36
C THR A 12 4.30 -15.69 9.74
N ILE A 13 5.18 -14.78 10.16
CA ILE A 13 5.67 -14.83 11.54
C ILE A 13 5.79 -16.21 12.16
N GLY A 14 4.75 -16.51 12.95
CA GLY A 14 4.49 -17.67 13.82
C GLY A 14 4.70 -19.06 13.20
N HIS A 15 4.69 -19.14 11.88
CA HIS A 15 4.80 -20.40 11.16
C HIS A 15 6.24 -20.76 10.78
N LEU A 16 7.19 -19.86 11.05
CA LEU A 16 8.59 -20.05 10.72
C LEU A 16 9.33 -20.94 11.74
N PRO A 17 10.42 -21.61 11.33
CA PRO A 17 11.33 -22.24 12.27
C PRO A 17 11.89 -21.22 13.27
N TYR A 18 11.93 -21.61 14.54
CA TYR A 18 12.38 -20.76 15.64
C TYR A 18 13.42 -21.46 16.49
N HIS A 19 14.18 -20.63 17.22
CA HIS A 19 15.06 -21.09 18.28
C HIS A 19 14.54 -20.59 19.62
N GLN A 20 14.61 -21.45 20.63
CA GLN A 20 14.22 -21.11 21.99
C GLN A 20 15.47 -21.17 22.87
N PHE A 21 16.15 -20.03 23.01
CA PHE A 21 17.29 -19.90 23.91
C PHE A 21 17.23 -18.59 24.68
N GLN A 22 16.93 -18.73 25.97
CA GLN A 22 16.75 -17.64 26.90
C GLN A 22 17.54 -17.94 28.18
N VAL A 23 18.23 -16.93 28.70
CA VAL A 23 19.00 -17.03 29.94
C VAL A 23 18.71 -15.85 30.86
N SER A 24 19.01 -16.03 32.15
CA SER A 24 18.99 -14.94 33.12
C SER A 24 20.18 -14.01 32.89
N ALA A 25 20.02 -12.71 33.16
CA ALA A 25 21.07 -11.70 33.10
C ALA A 25 22.30 -12.03 33.97
N ALA A 26 22.10 -12.82 35.03
CA ALA A 26 23.14 -13.29 35.94
C ALA A 26 23.93 -14.51 35.41
N THR A 27 23.48 -15.13 34.31
CA THR A 27 24.10 -16.34 33.76
C THR A 27 25.52 -16.04 33.29
N PRO A 28 26.53 -16.86 33.63
CA PRO A 28 27.89 -16.68 33.14
C PRO A 28 27.95 -16.74 31.60
N ALA A 29 28.77 -15.89 30.98
CA ALA A 29 28.90 -15.86 29.53
C ALA A 29 29.43 -17.18 28.95
N GLN A 30 30.20 -17.96 29.73
CA GLN A 30 30.67 -19.29 29.32
C GLN A 30 29.53 -20.25 28.99
N VAL A 31 28.43 -20.23 29.75
CA VAL A 31 27.27 -21.11 29.49
C VAL A 31 26.63 -20.80 28.13
N VAL A 32 26.63 -19.51 27.75
CA VAL A 32 26.15 -19.05 26.44
C VAL A 32 27.14 -19.46 25.34
N ALA A 33 28.44 -19.37 25.59
CA ALA A 33 29.49 -19.83 24.66
C ALA A 33 29.34 -21.33 24.36
N ASP A 34 29.26 -22.16 25.40
CA ASP A 34 29.12 -23.62 25.28
C ASP A 34 27.87 -23.98 24.46
N LYS A 35 26.77 -23.26 24.67
CA LYS A 35 25.54 -23.47 23.89
C LYS A 35 25.71 -23.11 22.41
N PHE A 36 26.38 -21.99 22.10
CA PHE A 36 26.68 -21.61 20.71
C PHE A 36 27.66 -22.55 20.00
N GLU A 37 28.48 -23.29 20.73
CA GLU A 37 29.33 -24.35 20.20
C GLU A 37 28.53 -25.64 19.94
N GLN A 38 27.66 -26.03 20.87
CA GLN A 38 26.81 -27.22 20.76
C GLN A 38 25.75 -27.09 19.66
N GLU A 39 25.22 -25.88 19.43
CA GLU A 39 24.16 -25.61 18.45
C GLU A 39 24.63 -24.55 17.43
N PRO A 40 25.29 -24.97 16.33
CA PRO A 40 25.78 -24.04 15.32
C PRO A 40 24.68 -23.23 14.61
N ASP A 41 23.45 -23.73 14.56
CA ASP A 41 22.34 -23.05 13.90
C ASP A 41 21.67 -22.01 14.82
N LEU A 42 22.10 -21.89 16.08
CA LEU A 42 21.50 -20.96 17.04
C LEU A 42 21.88 -19.51 16.70
N PRO A 43 20.92 -18.62 16.37
CA PRO A 43 21.24 -17.29 15.85
C PRO A 43 21.63 -16.30 16.96
N GLY A 44 21.24 -16.55 18.22
CA GLY A 44 21.49 -15.65 19.33
C GLY A 44 20.96 -16.18 20.66
N VAL A 45 20.99 -15.32 21.68
CA VAL A 45 20.45 -15.56 23.02
C VAL A 45 19.57 -14.41 23.47
N ILE A 46 18.43 -14.71 24.08
CA ILE A 46 17.56 -13.73 24.75
C ILE A 46 17.98 -13.61 26.21
N ILE A 47 18.17 -12.37 26.69
CA ILE A 47 18.59 -12.09 28.06
C ILE A 47 17.42 -11.49 28.82
N THR A 48 17.10 -12.09 29.96
CA THR A 48 15.98 -11.69 30.79
C THR A 48 16.36 -11.44 32.23
N HIS A 49 15.61 -10.58 32.91
CA HIS A 49 15.72 -10.33 34.35
C HIS A 49 14.31 -10.24 34.91
N GLU A 50 14.00 -11.04 35.94
CA GLU A 50 12.66 -11.07 36.56
C GLU A 50 11.52 -11.20 35.52
N SER A 51 11.71 -12.10 34.53
CA SER A 51 10.79 -12.35 33.42
C SER A 51 10.59 -11.19 32.42
N GLN A 52 11.35 -10.10 32.54
CA GLN A 52 11.39 -9.03 31.55
C GLN A 52 12.54 -9.21 30.57
N VAL A 53 12.31 -8.86 29.30
CA VAL A 53 13.34 -8.84 28.25
C VAL A 53 14.24 -7.64 28.45
N LEU A 54 15.51 -7.89 28.76
CA LEU A 54 16.54 -6.85 28.79
C LEU A 54 17.12 -6.62 27.39
N GLY A 55 17.24 -7.69 26.59
CA GLY A 55 17.77 -7.59 25.24
C GLY A 55 18.16 -8.94 24.65
N MET A 56 18.96 -8.87 23.61
CA MET A 56 19.43 -10.01 22.82
C MET A 56 20.90 -9.80 22.48
N ILE A 57 21.65 -10.89 22.40
CA ILE A 57 22.98 -10.91 21.79
C ILE A 57 22.98 -11.93 20.65
N SER A 58 23.28 -11.51 19.42
CA SER A 58 23.46 -12.45 18.31
C SER A 58 24.76 -13.24 18.47
N ARG A 59 24.79 -14.42 17.85
CA ARG A 59 25.99 -15.27 17.82
C ARG A 59 27.18 -14.53 17.19
N VAL A 60 26.93 -13.74 16.14
CA VAL A 60 27.96 -12.94 15.47
C VAL A 60 28.58 -11.94 16.44
N LYS A 61 27.75 -11.16 17.14
CA LYS A 61 28.22 -10.14 18.08
C LYS A 61 28.89 -10.74 19.30
N PHE A 62 28.36 -11.87 19.80
CA PHE A 62 29.00 -12.63 20.86
C PHE A 62 30.42 -13.06 20.44
N ARG A 63 30.57 -13.65 19.25
CA ARG A 63 31.87 -14.06 18.71
C ARG A 63 32.81 -12.88 18.48
N GLU A 64 32.33 -11.76 17.95
CA GLU A 64 33.13 -10.54 17.77
C GLU A 64 33.74 -10.08 19.10
N GLN A 65 32.97 -10.12 20.19
CA GLN A 65 33.48 -9.74 21.52
C GLN A 65 34.40 -10.80 22.14
N MET A 66 34.14 -12.09 21.91
CA MET A 66 34.93 -13.19 22.48
C MET A 66 36.20 -13.52 21.69
N SER A 67 36.32 -13.08 20.42
CA SER A 67 37.49 -13.36 19.57
C SER A 67 38.68 -12.42 19.82
N LEU A 68 38.54 -11.45 20.73
CA LEU A 68 39.62 -10.51 21.08
C LEU A 68 40.52 -11.12 22.18
N PRO A 69 41.85 -10.86 22.15
CA PRO A 69 42.78 -11.32 23.19
C PRO A 69 42.31 -10.92 24.60
N ASP A 70 42.57 -11.78 25.59
CA ASP A 70 42.26 -11.60 27.02
C ASP A 70 40.76 -11.51 27.40
N ARG A 71 39.83 -11.49 26.42
CA ARG A 71 38.40 -11.32 26.70
C ARG A 71 37.65 -12.58 27.09
N VAL A 72 38.11 -13.75 26.63
CA VAL A 72 37.51 -15.04 27.03
C VAL A 72 37.68 -15.24 28.54
N GLU A 73 38.88 -14.99 29.05
CA GLU A 73 39.17 -15.06 30.49
C GLU A 73 38.47 -13.94 31.28
N LEU A 74 38.41 -12.72 30.71
CA LEU A 74 37.78 -11.57 31.36
C LEU A 74 36.26 -11.68 31.42
N TYR A 75 35.57 -12.24 30.42
CA TYR A 75 34.10 -12.25 30.37
C TYR A 75 33.46 -13.61 30.63
N GLY A 76 34.18 -14.73 30.47
CA GLY A 76 33.61 -16.08 30.58
C GLY A 76 32.91 -16.35 31.92
N GLN A 77 33.50 -15.89 33.03
CA GLN A 77 32.95 -16.04 34.38
C GLN A 77 32.00 -14.91 34.78
N HIS A 78 31.91 -13.84 33.99
CA HIS A 78 31.07 -12.69 34.32
C HIS A 78 29.62 -12.88 33.85
N PRO A 79 28.66 -12.24 34.52
CA PRO A 79 27.27 -12.21 34.06
C PRO A 79 27.16 -11.72 32.61
N ILE A 80 26.37 -12.41 31.81
CA ILE A 80 26.11 -12.07 30.39
C ILE A 80 25.57 -10.65 30.22
N ARG A 81 24.96 -10.09 31.27
CA ARG A 81 24.56 -8.68 31.32
C ARG A 81 25.69 -7.70 31.00
N ALA A 82 26.90 -7.94 31.50
CA ALA A 82 28.04 -7.07 31.24
C ALA A 82 28.36 -6.98 29.74
N LEU A 83 28.18 -8.10 29.02
CA LEU A 83 28.35 -8.16 27.58
C LEU A 83 27.21 -7.43 26.86
N LEU A 84 25.96 -7.63 27.29
CA LEU A 84 24.78 -6.93 26.75
C LEU A 84 24.94 -5.40 26.85
N ASP A 85 25.37 -4.91 28.01
CA ASP A 85 25.55 -3.48 28.29
C ASP A 85 26.68 -2.86 27.45
N SER A 86 27.63 -3.68 26.97
CA SER A 86 28.70 -3.25 26.06
C SER A 86 28.26 -3.23 24.59
N ILE A 87 27.48 -4.23 24.16
CA ILE A 87 27.05 -4.41 22.76
C ILE A 87 25.92 -3.44 22.41
N ARG A 88 24.97 -3.19 23.33
CA ARG A 88 23.86 -2.23 23.21
C ARG A 88 23.07 -2.32 21.90
N ILE A 89 22.73 -3.54 21.47
CA ILE A 89 21.87 -3.73 20.31
C ILE A 89 20.41 -3.62 20.75
N PRO A 90 19.63 -2.68 20.17
CA PRO A 90 18.21 -2.62 20.43
C PRO A 90 17.53 -3.87 19.82
N PRO A 91 16.84 -4.69 20.63
CA PRO A 91 16.13 -5.85 20.12
C PRO A 91 14.98 -5.40 19.20
N LEU A 92 14.75 -6.15 18.13
CA LEU A 92 13.54 -6.00 17.33
C LEU A 92 12.51 -7.00 17.87
N LEU A 93 11.41 -6.49 18.42
CA LEU A 93 10.31 -7.31 18.93
C LEU A 93 9.15 -7.29 17.94
N MET A 94 8.59 -8.47 17.66
CA MET A 94 7.43 -8.63 16.78
C MET A 94 6.48 -9.66 17.36
N GLU A 95 5.18 -9.47 17.16
CA GLU A 95 4.17 -10.48 17.48
C GLU A 95 4.15 -11.59 16.42
N GLU A 96 3.76 -12.80 16.80
CA GLU A 96 3.74 -13.95 15.88
C GLU A 96 2.77 -13.79 14.69
N ASN A 97 1.80 -12.87 14.78
CA ASN A 97 0.82 -12.57 13.74
C ASN A 97 1.36 -11.70 12.60
N TRP A 98 2.59 -11.18 12.71
CA TRP A 98 3.19 -10.35 11.68
C TRP A 98 3.38 -11.12 10.39
N LYS A 99 3.04 -10.50 9.25
CA LYS A 99 3.30 -11.10 7.94
C LYS A 99 4.79 -11.20 7.69
N VAL A 100 5.20 -12.24 6.97
CA VAL A 100 6.62 -12.44 6.60
C VAL A 100 7.17 -11.24 5.83
N GLU A 101 6.39 -10.65 4.92
CA GLU A 101 6.80 -9.48 4.14
C GLU A 101 7.09 -8.26 5.03
N ASP A 102 6.17 -7.94 5.95
CA ASP A 102 6.32 -6.82 6.88
C ASP A 102 7.52 -7.01 7.80
N ALA A 103 7.74 -8.24 8.28
CA ALA A 103 8.88 -8.58 9.12
C ALA A 103 10.21 -8.47 8.36
N VAL A 104 10.28 -8.90 7.09
CA VAL A 104 11.49 -8.71 6.25
C VAL A 104 11.76 -7.22 6.10
N GLN A 105 10.74 -6.45 5.73
CA GLN A 105 10.88 -5.03 5.49
C GLN A 105 11.33 -4.28 6.75
N ALA A 106 10.76 -4.61 7.91
CA ALA A 106 11.19 -4.05 9.19
C ALA A 106 12.64 -4.42 9.55
N SER A 107 13.08 -5.64 9.21
CA SER A 107 14.46 -6.09 9.46
C SER A 107 15.48 -5.37 8.56
N LEU A 108 15.18 -5.24 7.26
CA LEU A 108 16.06 -4.61 6.29
C LEU A 108 16.14 -3.08 6.42
N ASN A 109 15.12 -2.44 7.02
CA ASN A 109 15.10 -0.99 7.27
C ASN A 109 15.88 -0.56 8.53
N ARG A 110 16.53 -1.51 9.23
CA ARG A 110 17.39 -1.19 10.37
C ARG A 110 18.70 -0.54 9.90
N HIS A 111 19.45 0.02 10.85
CA HIS A 111 20.82 0.44 10.57
C HIS A 111 21.63 -0.72 9.98
N LYS A 112 22.56 -0.44 9.06
CA LYS A 112 23.32 -1.45 8.30
C LYS A 112 23.96 -2.54 9.17
N ASP A 113 24.42 -2.17 10.36
CA ASP A 113 25.09 -3.08 11.31
C ASP A 113 24.10 -4.00 12.06
N LEU A 114 22.79 -3.76 11.90
CA LEU A 114 21.70 -4.46 12.59
C LEU A 114 20.77 -5.24 11.64
N ILE A 115 20.99 -5.16 10.32
CA ILE A 115 20.10 -5.75 9.30
C ILE A 115 19.94 -7.26 9.51
N TYR A 116 21.04 -7.94 9.84
CA TYR A 116 21.08 -9.39 10.03
C TYR A 116 21.02 -9.81 11.49
N GLU A 117 20.76 -8.87 12.41
CA GLU A 117 20.55 -9.22 13.81
C GLU A 117 19.20 -9.94 13.96
N PRO A 118 19.14 -11.03 14.75
CA PRO A 118 17.91 -11.80 14.93
C PRO A 118 16.74 -10.97 15.46
N ILE A 119 15.55 -11.54 15.39
CA ILE A 119 14.28 -10.93 15.83
C ILE A 119 13.76 -11.71 17.03
N ILE A 120 13.27 -10.99 18.05
CA ILE A 120 12.52 -11.61 19.14
C ILE A 120 11.05 -11.67 18.71
N VAL A 121 10.51 -12.87 18.62
CA VAL A 121 9.08 -13.09 18.37
C VAL A 121 8.38 -13.36 19.69
N ILE A 122 7.34 -12.58 19.95
CA ILE A 122 6.43 -12.75 21.08
C ILE A 122 5.28 -13.63 20.59
N MET A 123 5.20 -14.83 21.14
CA MET A 123 4.11 -15.77 20.89
C MET A 123 2.88 -15.39 21.72
N GLU A 124 1.69 -15.84 21.31
CA GLU A 124 0.41 -15.61 21.99
C GLU A 124 0.41 -16.07 23.45
N ASN A 125 1.15 -17.14 23.76
CA ASN A 125 1.35 -17.64 25.13
C ASN A 125 2.40 -16.85 25.93
N GLN A 126 2.82 -15.67 25.44
CA GLN A 126 3.89 -14.81 25.97
C GLN A 126 5.28 -15.48 26.03
N THR A 127 5.47 -16.61 25.36
CA THR A 127 6.81 -17.18 25.20
C THR A 127 7.61 -16.39 24.17
N LEU A 128 8.91 -16.27 24.42
CA LEU A 128 9.82 -15.53 23.56
C LEU A 128 10.62 -16.51 22.70
N ARG A 129 10.69 -16.22 21.41
CA ARG A 129 11.43 -17.01 20.44
C ARG A 129 12.39 -16.15 19.65
N LEU A 130 13.47 -16.76 19.18
CA LEU A 130 14.40 -16.12 18.25
C LEU A 130 14.11 -16.58 16.83
N LEU A 131 13.98 -15.60 15.95
CA LEU A 131 13.87 -15.79 14.51
C LEU A 131 15.10 -15.22 13.82
N ASP A 132 15.74 -16.06 13.01
CA ASP A 132 16.85 -15.65 12.16
C ASP A 132 16.32 -14.92 10.91
N VAL A 133 16.91 -13.76 10.60
CA VAL A 133 16.60 -12.97 9.41
C VAL A 133 16.88 -13.76 8.13
N GLN A 134 17.90 -14.64 8.11
CA GLN A 134 18.14 -15.51 6.95
C GLN A 134 16.95 -16.45 6.70
N THR A 135 16.40 -17.07 7.74
CA THR A 135 15.20 -17.92 7.66
C THR A 135 14.01 -17.14 7.15
N LEU A 136 13.85 -15.90 7.61
CA LEU A 136 12.78 -14.99 7.20
C LEU A 136 12.89 -14.64 5.70
N VAL A 137 14.07 -14.24 5.21
CA VAL A 137 14.31 -13.89 3.80
C VAL A 137 14.16 -15.10 2.88
N ILE A 138 14.67 -16.28 3.27
CA ILE A 138 14.47 -17.53 2.52
C ILE A 138 12.97 -17.84 2.38
N SER A 139 12.21 -17.62 3.46
CA SER A 139 10.77 -17.88 3.47
C SER A 139 10.02 -16.91 2.58
N GLN A 140 10.36 -15.62 2.58
CA GLN A 140 9.82 -14.65 1.63
C GLN A 140 10.09 -15.06 0.18
N SER A 141 11.33 -15.48 -0.14
CA SER A 141 11.68 -15.96 -1.48
C SER A 141 10.84 -17.17 -1.91
N LYS A 142 10.61 -18.12 -1.00
CA LYS A 142 9.75 -19.29 -1.25
C LYS A 142 8.29 -18.89 -1.52
N ILE A 143 7.74 -17.98 -0.70
CA ILE A 143 6.37 -17.46 -0.87
C ILE A 143 6.22 -16.81 -2.25
N LEU A 144 7.13 -15.90 -2.60
CA LEU A 144 7.12 -15.21 -3.89
C LEU A 144 7.28 -16.19 -5.06
N GLY A 145 8.17 -17.18 -4.93
CA GLY A 145 8.36 -18.23 -5.94
C GLY A 145 7.10 -19.08 -6.17
N GLN A 146 6.34 -19.39 -5.11
CA GLN A 146 5.08 -20.12 -5.21
C GLN A 146 3.98 -19.26 -5.86
N ALA A 147 3.87 -17.99 -5.45
CA ALA A 147 2.93 -17.04 -6.04
C ALA A 147 3.17 -16.84 -7.54
N HIS A 148 4.44 -16.67 -7.95
CA HIS A 148 4.82 -16.56 -9.35
C HIS A 148 4.44 -17.80 -10.16
N LYS A 149 4.68 -19.01 -9.64
CA LYS A 149 4.29 -20.26 -10.32
C LYS A 149 2.77 -20.33 -10.53
N LEU A 150 1.99 -19.94 -9.51
CA LEU A 150 0.54 -19.96 -9.58
C LEU A 150 0.01 -18.93 -10.60
N ILE A 151 0.51 -17.69 -10.54
CA ILE A 151 0.16 -16.63 -11.49
C ILE A 151 0.52 -17.05 -12.93
N HIS A 152 1.70 -17.63 -13.12
CA HIS A 152 2.12 -18.12 -14.44
C HIS A 152 1.17 -19.21 -14.96
N LYS A 153 0.78 -20.18 -14.13
CA LYS A 153 -0.19 -21.22 -14.50
C LYS A 153 -1.52 -20.61 -14.97
N TYR A 154 -2.08 -19.68 -14.20
CA TYR A 154 -3.33 -19.00 -14.57
C TYR A 154 -3.20 -18.15 -15.84
N ARG A 155 -2.05 -17.50 -16.08
CA ARG A 155 -1.80 -16.73 -17.31
C ARG A 155 -1.82 -17.64 -18.55
N VAL A 156 -1.13 -18.77 -18.49
CA VAL A 156 -1.10 -19.75 -19.60
C VAL A 156 -2.49 -20.30 -19.89
N GLU A 157 -3.26 -20.64 -18.85
CA GLU A 157 -4.62 -21.16 -19.01
C GLU A 157 -5.58 -20.12 -19.60
N ARG A 158 -5.52 -18.88 -19.12
CA ARG A 158 -6.32 -17.76 -19.66
C ARG A 158 -6.02 -17.51 -21.12
N GLN A 159 -4.75 -17.54 -21.52
CA GLN A 159 -4.34 -17.33 -22.90
C GLN A 159 -4.88 -18.42 -23.84
N LYS A 160 -4.97 -19.67 -23.37
CA LYS A 160 -5.63 -20.76 -24.12
C LYS A 160 -7.12 -20.46 -24.35
N TYR A 161 -7.85 -20.08 -23.30
CA TYR A 161 -9.26 -19.75 -23.44
C TYR A 161 -9.51 -18.53 -24.34
N GLN A 162 -8.66 -17.50 -24.26
CA GLN A 162 -8.73 -16.35 -25.16
C GLN A 162 -8.53 -16.74 -26.63
N ALA A 163 -7.59 -17.65 -26.93
CA ALA A 163 -7.40 -18.15 -28.29
C ALA A 163 -8.64 -18.92 -28.80
N LEU A 164 -9.25 -19.74 -27.94
CA LEU A 164 -10.46 -20.50 -28.28
C LEU A 164 -11.65 -19.58 -28.57
N ILE A 165 -11.89 -18.58 -27.72
CA ILE A 165 -12.95 -17.59 -27.91
C ILE A 165 -12.75 -16.83 -29.23
N LYS A 166 -11.51 -16.44 -29.54
CA LYS A 166 -11.18 -15.75 -30.80
C LYS A 166 -11.46 -16.63 -32.03
N GLN A 167 -11.18 -17.93 -31.94
CA GLN A 167 -11.48 -18.88 -33.01
C GLN A 167 -12.99 -19.07 -33.22
N GLU A 168 -13.75 -19.24 -32.13
CA GLU A 168 -15.21 -19.39 -32.22
C GLU A 168 -15.86 -18.12 -32.78
N LYS A 169 -15.38 -16.93 -32.38
CA LYS A 169 -15.84 -15.66 -32.96
C LYS A 169 -15.61 -15.61 -34.47
N ALA A 170 -14.43 -16.00 -34.95
CA ALA A 170 -14.13 -16.02 -36.38
C ALA A 170 -15.06 -16.96 -37.18
N LYS A 171 -15.43 -18.12 -36.62
CA LYS A 171 -16.39 -19.04 -37.26
C LYS A 171 -17.80 -18.45 -37.32
N VAL A 172 -18.22 -17.75 -36.27
CA VAL A 172 -19.53 -17.07 -36.23
C VAL A 172 -19.57 -15.95 -37.26
N ASP A 173 -18.50 -15.18 -37.40
CA ASP A 173 -18.38 -14.13 -38.41
C ASP A 173 -18.45 -14.70 -39.83
N GLU A 174 -17.77 -15.81 -40.10
CA GLU A 174 -17.83 -16.51 -41.39
C GLU A 174 -19.24 -17.03 -41.72
N CYS A 175 -19.93 -17.61 -40.73
CA CYS A 175 -21.31 -18.07 -40.86
C CYS A 175 -22.29 -16.91 -41.14
N ASN A 176 -22.10 -15.78 -40.44
CA ASN A 176 -22.89 -14.58 -40.65
C ASN A 176 -22.71 -14.00 -42.06
N GLU A 177 -21.48 -14.00 -42.60
CA GLU A 177 -21.21 -13.54 -43.97
C GLU A 177 -21.83 -14.48 -45.03
N LEU A 178 -21.78 -15.80 -44.81
CA LEU A 178 -22.48 -16.78 -45.65
C LEU A 178 -23.99 -16.54 -45.65
N LEU A 179 -24.61 -16.33 -44.48
CA LEU A 179 -26.03 -16.02 -44.36
C LEU A 179 -26.41 -14.72 -45.09
N LYS A 180 -25.63 -13.65 -44.92
CA LYS A 180 -25.84 -12.38 -45.66
C LYS A 180 -25.76 -12.59 -47.17
N SER A 181 -24.83 -13.43 -47.64
CA SER A 181 -24.69 -13.74 -49.08
C SER A 181 -25.90 -14.47 -49.65
N GLN A 182 -26.45 -15.44 -48.92
CA GLN A 182 -27.65 -16.19 -49.31
C GLN A 182 -28.90 -15.31 -49.29
N GLN A 183 -29.05 -14.45 -48.28
CA GLN A 183 -30.15 -13.49 -48.21
C GLN A 183 -30.11 -12.47 -49.36
N ARG A 184 -28.91 -12.04 -49.78
CA ARG A 184 -28.74 -11.19 -50.98
C ARG A 184 -29.16 -11.90 -52.27
N GLN A 185 -28.96 -13.22 -52.36
CA GLN A 185 -29.42 -14.01 -53.51
C GLN A 185 -30.94 -14.20 -53.48
N ALA A 186 -31.55 -14.45 -52.31
CA ALA A 186 -33.00 -14.55 -52.17
C ALA A 186 -33.74 -13.24 -52.48
N LYS A 187 -33.17 -12.09 -52.10
CA LYS A 187 -33.71 -10.74 -52.43
C LYS A 187 -33.66 -10.39 -53.92
N LYS A 188 -32.81 -11.04 -54.74
CA LYS A 188 -32.78 -10.82 -56.19
C LYS A 188 -33.95 -11.46 -56.94
N SER A 189 -34.68 -12.38 -56.32
CA SER A 189 -35.79 -13.13 -56.96
C SER A 189 -37.19 -12.63 -56.60
N HIS A 190 -37.35 -11.61 -55.75
CA HIS A 190 -38.68 -11.06 -55.41
C HIS A 190 -38.85 -9.64 -55.99
N ASN A 191 -39.90 -9.49 -56.79
CA ASN A 191 -40.32 -8.24 -57.42
C ASN A 191 -40.84 -7.22 -56.40
N THR A 192 -40.50 -5.97 -56.70
CA THR A 192 -41.10 -4.68 -56.28
C THR A 192 -41.43 -4.51 -54.79
N PRO A 193 -40.61 -3.77 -54.03
CA PRO A 193 -40.85 -3.53 -52.61
C PRO A 193 -42.13 -2.71 -52.41
N SER A 194 -42.93 -3.12 -51.43
CA SER A 194 -44.09 -2.35 -50.98
C SER A 194 -43.65 -1.00 -50.39
N PRO A 195 -44.50 0.04 -50.41
CA PRO A 195 -44.14 1.36 -49.86
C PRO A 195 -43.69 1.33 -48.39
N GLN A 196 -44.15 0.36 -47.60
CA GLN A 196 -43.75 0.16 -46.20
C GLN A 196 -42.32 -0.42 -46.06
N GLU A 197 -41.90 -1.30 -46.96
CA GLU A 197 -40.53 -1.85 -46.97
C GLU A 197 -39.48 -0.80 -47.34
N VAL A 198 -39.83 0.13 -48.24
CA VAL A 198 -38.95 1.26 -48.59
C VAL A 198 -38.74 2.20 -47.38
N VAL A 199 -39.77 2.45 -46.58
CA VAL A 199 -39.67 3.26 -45.35
C VAL A 199 -38.83 2.55 -44.28
N LEU A 200 -39.02 1.24 -44.09
CA LEU A 200 -38.24 0.44 -43.13
C LEU A 200 -36.76 0.35 -43.52
N VAL A 201 -36.46 0.22 -44.82
CA VAL A 201 -35.06 0.23 -45.32
C VAL A 201 -34.41 1.58 -45.06
N ARG A 202 -35.12 2.68 -45.29
CA ARG A 202 -34.62 4.04 -45.04
C ARG A 202 -34.36 4.29 -43.55
N GLN A 203 -35.26 3.86 -42.67
CA GLN A 203 -35.06 3.92 -41.22
C GLN A 203 -33.88 3.04 -40.77
N ALA A 204 -33.71 1.85 -41.34
CA ALA A 204 -32.57 0.98 -41.05
C ALA A 204 -31.23 1.59 -41.50
N GLU A 205 -31.21 2.29 -42.63
CA GLU A 205 -30.04 3.06 -43.09
C GLU A 205 -29.71 4.22 -42.15
N GLU A 206 -30.71 4.97 -41.68
CA GLU A 206 -30.51 6.04 -40.70
C GLU A 206 -29.96 5.50 -39.37
N ILE A 207 -30.50 4.39 -38.87
CA ILE A 207 -30.01 3.71 -37.66
C ILE A 207 -28.57 3.21 -37.86
N ALA A 208 -28.25 2.62 -39.01
CA ALA A 208 -26.89 2.16 -39.31
C ALA A 208 -25.89 3.33 -39.38
N GLN A 209 -26.29 4.45 -39.99
CA GLN A 209 -25.46 5.66 -40.07
C GLN A 209 -25.25 6.29 -38.69
N MET A 210 -26.28 6.28 -37.84
CA MET A 210 -26.20 6.74 -36.46
C MET A 210 -25.28 5.84 -35.62
N ASN A 211 -25.40 4.51 -35.74
CA ASN A 211 -24.51 3.57 -35.09
C ASN A 211 -23.04 3.73 -35.51
N GLN A 212 -22.77 3.99 -36.80
CA GLN A 212 -21.41 4.31 -37.27
C GLN A 212 -20.86 5.59 -36.64
N ARG A 213 -21.70 6.63 -36.47
CA ARG A 213 -21.30 7.84 -35.75
C ARG A 213 -21.00 7.54 -34.29
N PHE A 214 -21.83 6.75 -33.61
CA PHE A 214 -21.60 6.30 -32.24
C PHE A 214 -20.26 5.58 -32.09
N VAL A 215 -19.94 4.63 -32.98
CA VAL A 215 -18.66 3.90 -32.95
C VAL A 215 -17.46 4.85 -33.13
N LYS A 216 -17.54 5.82 -34.04
CA LYS A 216 -16.47 6.82 -34.23
C LYS A 216 -16.27 7.68 -32.99
N ILE A 217 -17.36 8.20 -32.42
CA ILE A 217 -17.32 9.04 -31.21
C ILE A 217 -16.78 8.22 -30.02
N ALA A 218 -17.25 7.00 -29.83
CA ALA A 218 -16.82 6.16 -28.73
C ALA A 218 -15.34 5.77 -28.83
N LYS A 219 -14.81 5.50 -30.04
CA LYS A 219 -13.37 5.30 -30.27
C LYS A 219 -12.55 6.54 -29.94
N LEU A 220 -13.02 7.73 -30.34
CA LEU A 220 -12.35 9.00 -30.00
C LEU A 220 -12.35 9.24 -28.49
N ILE A 221 -13.50 9.07 -27.82
CA ILE A 221 -13.63 9.20 -26.36
C ILE A 221 -12.72 8.19 -25.65
N SER A 222 -12.61 6.96 -26.13
CA SER A 222 -11.71 5.97 -25.54
C SER A 222 -10.25 6.36 -25.67
N SER A 223 -9.82 6.78 -26.88
CA SER A 223 -8.45 7.24 -27.12
C SER A 223 -8.10 8.44 -26.24
N GLU A 224 -8.95 9.47 -26.24
CA GLU A 224 -8.72 10.71 -25.50
C GLU A 224 -8.79 10.47 -23.98
N GLY A 225 -9.75 9.67 -23.53
CA GLY A 225 -9.91 9.27 -22.14
C GLY A 225 -8.67 8.54 -21.62
N ARG A 226 -8.11 7.60 -22.39
CA ARG A 226 -6.89 6.88 -22.02
C ARG A 226 -5.68 7.80 -21.89
N GLN A 227 -5.51 8.76 -22.80
CA GLN A 227 -4.44 9.76 -22.69
C GLN A 227 -4.61 10.64 -21.45
N ALA A 228 -5.82 11.13 -21.19
CA ALA A 228 -6.12 11.95 -20.02
C ALA A 228 -5.89 11.18 -18.70
N PHE A 229 -6.31 9.91 -18.64
CA PHE A 229 -6.06 9.03 -17.49
C PHE A 229 -4.58 8.78 -17.27
N GLN A 230 -3.82 8.49 -18.33
CA GLN A 230 -2.39 8.27 -18.22
C GLN A 230 -1.65 9.52 -17.72
N ALA A 231 -1.97 10.71 -18.24
CA ALA A 231 -1.40 11.96 -17.78
C ALA A 231 -1.75 12.24 -16.31
N THR A 232 -3.01 12.00 -15.92
CA THR A 232 -3.46 12.20 -14.54
C THR A 232 -2.81 11.20 -13.57
N PHE A 233 -2.62 9.95 -14.00
CA PHE A 233 -1.93 8.91 -13.24
C PHE A 233 -0.46 9.27 -13.01
N GLN A 234 0.24 9.73 -14.05
CA GLN A 234 1.61 10.22 -13.93
C GLN A 234 1.71 11.42 -12.98
N GLY A 235 0.76 12.35 -13.06
CA GLY A 235 0.66 13.48 -12.13
C GLY A 235 0.45 13.04 -10.69
N ALA A 236 -0.49 12.12 -10.44
CA ALA A 236 -0.79 11.58 -9.12
C ALA A 236 0.41 10.84 -8.51
N ASN A 237 1.11 10.01 -9.29
CA ASN A 237 2.34 9.35 -8.85
C ASN A 237 3.47 10.33 -8.55
N SER A 238 3.60 11.39 -9.35
CA SER A 238 4.57 12.46 -9.10
C SER A 238 4.29 13.17 -7.77
N ILE A 239 3.02 13.40 -7.44
CA ILE A 239 2.61 13.94 -6.13
C ILE A 239 3.00 12.99 -5.01
N CYS A 240 2.69 11.69 -5.11
CA CYS A 240 3.08 10.71 -4.10
C CYS A 240 4.61 10.68 -3.88
N ASN A 241 5.39 10.62 -4.96
CA ASN A 241 6.85 10.62 -4.89
C ASN A 241 7.40 11.92 -4.27
N ASN A 242 6.81 13.07 -4.59
CA ASN A 242 7.20 14.35 -3.99
C ASN A 242 6.82 14.41 -2.51
N THR A 243 5.68 13.85 -2.11
CA THR A 243 5.32 13.70 -0.70
C THR A 243 6.34 12.86 0.05
N ASP A 244 6.77 11.73 -0.50
CA ASP A 244 7.78 10.88 0.15
C ASP A 244 9.11 11.61 0.33
N LYS A 245 9.53 12.40 -0.67
CA LYS A 245 10.70 13.29 -0.55
C LYS A 245 10.51 14.35 0.53
N ILE A 246 9.35 15.02 0.58
CA ILE A 246 9.05 16.04 1.60
C ILE A 246 9.08 15.43 3.00
N LEU A 247 8.50 14.23 3.19
CA LEU A 247 8.53 13.53 4.47
C LEU A 247 9.96 13.12 4.85
N GLY A 248 10.77 12.66 3.89
CA GLY A 248 12.18 12.36 4.09
C GLY A 248 12.99 13.58 4.53
N VAL A 249 12.84 14.70 3.82
CA VAL A 249 13.49 15.98 4.17
C VAL A 249 12.99 16.49 5.52
N GLY A 250 11.69 16.42 5.80
CA GLY A 250 11.11 16.80 7.08
C GLY A 250 11.70 16.01 8.24
N LYS A 251 11.89 14.69 8.07
CA LYS A 251 12.53 13.84 9.08
C LYS A 251 14.00 14.21 9.30
N ALA A 252 14.75 14.51 8.24
CA ALA A 252 16.13 14.97 8.36
C ALA A 252 16.22 16.30 9.14
N ILE A 253 15.39 17.29 8.79
CA ILE A 253 15.33 18.57 9.49
C ILE A 253 14.97 18.37 10.98
N ALA A 254 14.03 17.47 11.29
CA ALA A 254 13.66 17.19 12.69
C ALA A 254 14.84 16.62 13.51
N ASN A 255 15.66 15.75 12.91
CA ASN A 255 16.85 15.18 13.55
C ASN A 255 17.94 16.25 13.75
N ASP A 256 18.18 17.09 12.75
CA ASP A 256 19.15 18.20 12.84
C ASP A 256 18.75 19.15 13.97
N LEU A 257 17.45 19.44 14.08
CA LEU A 257 16.91 20.31 15.12
C LEU A 257 17.04 19.73 16.53
N GLU A 258 16.90 18.42 16.66
CA GLU A 258 17.17 17.73 17.93
C GLU A 258 18.64 17.87 18.34
N THR A 259 19.55 17.77 17.36
CA THR A 259 20.99 17.99 17.58
C THR A 259 21.29 19.44 17.99
N VAL A 260 20.65 20.42 17.34
CA VAL A 260 20.74 21.84 17.71
C VAL A 260 20.23 22.07 19.14
N ASN A 261 19.09 21.48 19.51
CA ASN A 261 18.55 21.59 20.87
C ASN A 261 19.46 20.95 21.92
N ARG A 262 20.03 19.77 21.65
CA ARG A 262 21.02 19.14 22.54
C ARG A 262 22.23 20.04 22.73
N THR A 263 22.76 20.59 21.64
CA THR A 263 23.92 21.49 21.66
C THR A 263 23.63 22.77 22.45
N SER A 264 22.45 23.36 22.27
CA SER A 264 22.01 24.55 23.03
C SER A 264 21.95 24.27 24.53
N ARG A 265 21.48 23.07 24.92
CA ARG A 265 21.45 22.64 26.32
C ARG A 265 22.85 22.52 26.93
N THR A 266 23.80 21.91 26.20
CA THR A 266 25.20 21.82 26.65
C THR A 266 25.85 23.21 26.75
N ILE A 267 25.57 24.11 25.82
CA ILE A 267 26.03 25.51 25.89
C ILE A 267 25.47 26.19 27.15
N ARG A 268 24.19 25.96 27.48
CA ARG A 268 23.56 26.51 28.70
C ARG A 268 24.27 26.02 29.97
N GLU A 269 24.56 24.74 30.07
CA GLU A 269 25.29 24.13 31.20
C GLU A 269 26.70 24.73 31.35
N ALA A 270 27.43 24.90 30.23
CA ALA A 270 28.75 25.51 30.24
C ALA A 270 28.72 26.99 30.67
N ILE A 271 27.72 27.75 30.22
CA ILE A 271 27.54 29.17 30.60
C ILE A 271 27.24 29.30 32.09
N GLU A 272 26.45 28.40 32.66
CA GLU A 272 26.16 28.39 34.09
C GLU A 272 27.43 28.18 34.91
N GLN A 273 28.31 27.26 34.50
CA GLN A 273 29.62 27.06 35.11
C GLN A 273 30.51 28.29 35.00
N VAL A 274 30.58 28.93 33.83
CA VAL A 274 31.33 30.17 33.61
C VAL A 274 30.82 31.30 34.51
N ARG A 275 29.50 31.40 34.69
CA ARG A 275 28.89 32.37 35.61
C ARG A 275 29.27 32.10 37.06
N HIS A 276 29.25 30.84 37.51
CA HIS A 276 29.70 30.47 38.85
C HIS A 276 31.17 30.82 39.08
N LEU A 277 32.04 30.53 38.10
CA LEU A 277 33.46 30.84 38.17
C LEU A 277 33.70 32.35 38.27
N ALA A 278 33.00 33.15 37.47
CA ALA A 278 33.07 34.61 37.54
C ALA A 278 32.69 35.12 38.93
N VAL A 279 31.57 34.65 39.50
CA VAL A 279 31.16 35.05 40.85
C VAL A 279 32.21 34.68 41.90
N GLN A 280 32.82 33.49 41.81
CA GLN A 280 33.90 33.08 42.72
C GLN A 280 35.13 33.99 42.59
N VAL A 281 35.54 34.33 41.37
CA VAL A 281 36.65 35.27 41.11
C VAL A 281 36.34 36.65 41.72
N ALA A 282 35.13 37.18 41.52
CA ALA A 282 34.71 38.43 42.14
C ALA A 282 34.77 38.38 43.68
N VAL A 283 34.31 37.29 44.30
CA VAL A 283 34.35 37.13 45.76
C VAL A 283 35.79 37.07 46.28
N VAL A 284 36.66 36.27 45.66
CA VAL A 284 38.07 36.12 46.08
C VAL A 284 38.84 37.43 45.91
N THR A 285 38.63 38.14 44.79
CA THR A 285 39.27 39.45 44.56
C THR A 285 38.85 40.51 45.57
N ASN A 286 37.58 40.51 46.01
CA ASN A 286 37.12 41.42 47.06
C ASN A 286 37.69 41.07 48.46
N GLN A 287 37.98 39.80 48.73
CA GLN A 287 38.55 39.36 50.01
C GLN A 287 40.05 39.67 50.15
N MET A 288 40.79 39.85 49.05
CA MET A 288 42.25 40.09 49.06
C MET A 288 42.67 41.53 49.42
N GLY A 289 41.73 42.43 49.71
CA GLY A 289 41.98 43.69 50.45
C GLY A 289 42.81 44.79 49.77
N ASN A 290 43.60 44.50 48.72
CA ASN A 290 44.41 45.48 47.99
C ASN A 290 43.97 45.57 46.52
N GLN A 291 43.70 46.80 46.07
CA GLN A 291 43.18 47.20 44.76
C GLN A 291 43.30 46.15 43.62
N PRO A 292 42.23 45.41 43.29
CA PRO A 292 42.15 44.62 42.07
C PRO A 292 41.05 45.19 41.17
N THR A 293 41.16 46.46 40.77
CA THR A 293 40.18 47.12 39.89
C THR A 293 40.05 46.38 38.55
N GLY A 294 41.17 45.89 38.00
CA GLY A 294 41.18 45.15 36.74
C GLY A 294 40.50 43.77 36.79
N LEU A 295 40.76 42.95 37.81
CA LEU A 295 40.20 41.59 37.90
C LEU A 295 38.71 41.58 38.22
N SER A 296 38.24 42.50 39.05
CA SER A 296 36.81 42.67 39.32
C SER A 296 36.05 43.12 38.05
N GLN A 297 36.62 44.03 37.27
CA GLN A 297 36.06 44.47 35.99
C GLN A 297 36.00 43.34 34.95
N VAL A 298 37.04 42.51 34.85
CA VAL A 298 37.05 41.31 33.99
C VAL A 298 35.97 40.33 34.41
N SER A 299 35.81 40.08 35.71
CA SER A 299 34.74 39.20 36.22
C SER A 299 33.34 39.71 35.87
N LEU A 300 33.13 41.03 35.91
CA LEU A 300 31.86 41.65 35.60
C LEU A 300 31.53 41.53 34.11
N GLU A 301 32.53 41.69 33.24
CA GLU A 301 32.37 41.46 31.79
C GLU A 301 32.13 39.98 31.45
N ILE A 302 32.79 39.03 32.13
CA ILE A 302 32.51 37.59 31.96
C ILE A 302 31.06 37.29 32.34
N GLY A 303 30.56 37.84 33.46
CA GLY A 303 29.17 37.66 33.88
C GLY A 303 28.16 38.26 32.89
N ARG A 304 28.48 39.41 32.29
CA ARG A 304 27.67 40.06 31.25
C ARG A 304 27.64 39.23 29.96
N LEU A 305 28.79 38.73 29.52
CA LEU A 305 28.90 37.85 28.36
C LEU A 305 28.14 36.55 28.58
N ALA A 306 28.28 35.93 29.75
CA ALA A 306 27.55 34.71 30.12
C ALA A 306 26.03 34.91 30.05
N SER A 307 25.52 36.01 30.61
CA SER A 307 24.08 36.34 30.54
C SER A 307 23.59 36.54 29.11
N LYS A 308 24.37 37.27 28.28
CA LYS A 308 24.02 37.49 26.87
C LYS A 308 24.02 36.20 26.05
N THR A 309 24.97 35.29 26.29
CA THR A 309 24.99 33.99 25.61
C THR A 309 23.86 33.08 26.09
N PHE A 310 23.44 33.18 27.36
CA PHE A 310 22.29 32.46 27.89
C PHE A 310 20.97 32.87 27.21
N GLU A 311 20.77 34.18 27.00
CA GLU A 311 19.62 34.70 26.24
C GLU A 311 19.61 34.17 24.80
N LEU A 312 20.75 34.20 24.11
CA LEU A 312 20.89 33.65 22.75
C LEU A 312 20.57 32.15 22.68
N GLY A 313 21.06 31.36 23.65
CA GLY A 313 20.74 29.94 23.74
C GLY A 313 19.25 29.67 23.91
N THR A 314 18.56 30.50 24.70
CA THR A 314 17.11 30.40 24.92
C THR A 314 16.32 30.78 23.67
N GLN A 315 16.74 31.82 22.94
CA GLN A 315 16.14 32.15 21.64
C GLN A 315 16.33 31.02 20.61
N MET A 316 17.50 30.38 20.61
CA MET A 316 17.81 29.27 19.71
C MET A 316 16.92 28.04 20.00
N GLU A 317 16.64 27.74 21.26
CA GLU A 317 15.70 26.68 21.67
C GLU A 317 14.25 26.99 21.26
N GLN A 318 13.83 28.25 21.34
CA GLN A 318 12.51 28.69 20.87
C GLN A 318 12.37 28.57 19.35
N ILE A 319 13.39 28.98 18.59
CA ILE A 319 13.44 28.81 17.13
C ILE A 319 13.39 27.33 16.77
N GLY A 320 14.15 26.50 17.50
CA GLY A 320 14.12 25.05 17.37
C GLY A 320 12.70 24.49 17.54
N SER A 321 12.05 24.83 18.65
CA SER A 321 10.68 24.38 18.93
C SER A 321 9.67 24.81 17.85
N ARG A 322 9.78 26.04 17.34
CA ARG A 322 8.92 26.54 16.24
C ARG A 322 9.17 25.80 14.93
N PHE A 323 10.43 25.53 14.57
CA PHE A 323 10.74 24.76 13.36
C PHE A 323 10.20 23.34 13.44
N LYS A 324 10.24 22.70 14.61
CA LYS A 324 9.66 21.37 14.81
C LYS A 324 8.17 21.34 14.48
N LEU A 325 7.43 22.36 14.95
CA LEU A 325 6.00 22.51 14.65
C LEU A 325 5.76 22.70 13.14
N ARG A 326 6.52 23.58 12.49
CA ARG A 326 6.41 23.83 11.04
C ARG A 326 6.69 22.59 10.19
N VAL A 327 7.70 21.80 10.57
CA VAL A 327 8.01 20.52 9.90
C VAL A 327 6.85 19.53 10.05
N HIS A 328 6.22 19.49 11.23
CA HIS A 328 5.05 18.65 11.46
C HIS A 328 3.85 19.08 10.60
N GLU A 329 3.53 20.38 10.59
CA GLU A 329 2.46 20.95 9.74
C GLU A 329 2.70 20.66 8.25
N LEU A 330 3.93 20.83 7.76
CA LEU A 330 4.31 20.51 6.37
C LEU A 330 4.13 19.02 6.06
N SER A 331 4.50 18.14 6.99
CA SER A 331 4.38 16.69 6.83
C SER A 331 2.91 16.26 6.74
N GLU A 332 2.05 16.84 7.58
CA GLU A 332 0.60 16.59 7.55
C GLU A 332 -0.02 17.09 6.24
N ALA A 333 0.32 18.31 5.80
CA ALA A 333 -0.15 18.86 4.52
C ALA A 333 0.27 17.97 3.33
N ALA A 334 1.53 17.51 3.30
CA ALA A 334 2.03 16.63 2.26
C ALA A 334 1.32 15.26 2.27
N ARG A 335 1.03 14.71 3.45
CA ARG A 335 0.29 13.45 3.62
C ARG A 335 -1.17 13.57 3.15
N ALA A 336 -1.83 14.69 3.46
CA ALA A 336 -3.17 14.98 2.95
C ALA A 336 -3.20 15.03 1.42
N GLY A 337 -2.22 15.70 0.80
CA GLY A 337 -2.06 15.73 -0.66
C GLY A 337 -1.88 14.33 -1.28
N ALA A 338 -1.05 13.48 -0.68
CA ALA A 338 -0.85 12.11 -1.14
C ALA A 338 -2.11 11.24 -1.00
N ASN A 339 -2.92 11.46 0.03
CA ASN A 339 -4.20 10.75 0.19
C ASN A 339 -5.17 11.10 -0.96
N VAL A 340 -5.24 12.37 -1.35
CA VAL A 340 -6.05 12.81 -2.50
C VAL A 340 -5.52 12.20 -3.79
N ALA A 341 -4.20 12.23 -4.03
CA ALA A 341 -3.60 11.63 -5.22
C ALA A 341 -3.85 10.11 -5.33
N ARG A 342 -3.75 9.38 -4.22
CA ARG A 342 -4.11 7.94 -4.16
C ARG A 342 -5.59 7.71 -4.47
N SER A 343 -6.48 8.55 -3.95
CA SER A 343 -7.92 8.47 -4.27
C SER A 343 -8.20 8.69 -5.77
N VAL A 344 -7.53 9.66 -6.39
CA VAL A 344 -7.62 9.89 -7.85
C VAL A 344 -7.13 8.67 -8.62
N THR A 345 -6.03 8.06 -8.19
CA THR A 345 -5.48 6.84 -8.82
C THR A 345 -6.49 5.69 -8.83
N ILE A 346 -7.20 5.46 -7.70
CA ILE A 346 -8.24 4.42 -7.60
C ILE A 346 -9.44 4.75 -8.52
N LYS A 347 -9.82 6.03 -8.61
CA LYS A 347 -10.93 6.45 -9.50
C LYS A 347 -10.57 6.28 -10.98
N ILE A 348 -9.32 6.53 -11.35
CA ILE A 348 -8.81 6.30 -12.72
C ILE A 348 -8.89 4.82 -13.08
N ASP A 349 -8.47 3.92 -12.20
CA ASP A 349 -8.53 2.47 -12.44
C ASP A 349 -9.97 2.00 -12.73
N ARG A 350 -10.95 2.50 -11.97
CA ARG A 350 -12.38 2.25 -12.22
C ARG A 350 -12.86 2.82 -13.56
N ALA A 351 -12.41 4.02 -13.91
CA ALA A 351 -12.78 4.67 -15.16
C ALA A 351 -12.17 3.94 -16.37
N GLU A 352 -10.95 3.40 -16.25
CA GLU A 352 -10.33 2.54 -17.26
C GLU A 352 -11.08 1.24 -17.46
N MET A 353 -11.59 0.60 -16.40
CA MET A 353 -12.44 -0.58 -16.53
C MET A 353 -13.74 -0.29 -17.30
N ALA A 354 -14.44 0.81 -16.98
CA ALA A 354 -15.63 1.22 -17.71
C ALA A 354 -15.34 1.54 -19.18
N LEU A 355 -14.16 2.10 -19.46
CA LEU A 355 -13.70 2.37 -20.82
C LEU A 355 -13.43 1.07 -21.61
N LEU A 356 -12.86 0.06 -20.95
CA LEU A 356 -12.63 -1.26 -21.53
C LEU A 356 -13.94 -1.98 -21.84
N GLU A 357 -14.94 -1.90 -20.95
CA GLU A 357 -16.29 -2.43 -21.21
C GLU A 357 -16.92 -1.75 -22.43
N LEU A 358 -16.78 -0.42 -22.56
CA LEU A 358 -17.25 0.31 -23.74
C LEU A 358 -16.56 -0.16 -25.02
N GLU A 359 -15.24 -0.40 -24.98
CA GLU A 359 -14.48 -0.94 -26.11
C GLU A 359 -14.91 -2.36 -26.49
N GLU A 360 -15.20 -3.21 -25.50
CA GLU A 360 -15.70 -4.56 -25.70
C GLU A 360 -17.08 -4.56 -26.34
N LEU A 361 -18.00 -3.70 -25.88
CA LEU A 361 -19.32 -3.52 -26.50
C LEU A 361 -19.24 -3.04 -27.95
N ILE A 362 -18.25 -2.20 -28.27
CA ILE A 362 -17.98 -1.77 -29.66
C ILE A 362 -17.42 -2.93 -30.49
N ALA A 363 -16.63 -3.82 -29.88
CA ALA A 363 -16.00 -4.96 -30.55
C ALA A 363 -16.95 -6.17 -30.71
N GLU A 364 -17.95 -6.33 -29.85
CA GLU A 364 -18.94 -7.42 -29.91
C GLU A 364 -20.11 -7.14 -30.85
N LYS A 365 -20.50 -5.88 -31.06
CA LYS A 365 -21.57 -5.53 -31.99
C LYS A 365 -21.02 -5.14 -33.36
N ASP A 366 -21.20 -6.03 -34.32
CA ASP A 366 -21.05 -5.73 -35.74
C ASP A 366 -22.22 -4.82 -36.18
N PHE A 367 -22.13 -3.52 -35.87
CA PHE A 367 -23.15 -2.50 -36.16
C PHE A 367 -23.43 -2.30 -37.67
N HIS A 368 -22.73 -3.04 -38.53
CA HIS A 368 -22.91 -3.08 -39.98
C HIS A 368 -23.95 -4.11 -40.45
N ALA A 369 -24.48 -4.97 -39.58
CA ALA A 369 -25.59 -5.85 -39.94
C ALA A 369 -26.93 -5.12 -39.81
N LEU A 370 -27.61 -4.89 -40.96
CA LEU A 370 -29.06 -4.64 -40.95
C LEU A 370 -29.73 -5.74 -40.11
N PRO A 371 -30.78 -5.42 -39.33
CA PRO A 371 -31.52 -6.44 -38.60
C PRO A 371 -31.95 -7.54 -39.58
N PRO A 372 -31.78 -8.82 -39.25
CA PRO A 372 -32.23 -9.90 -40.11
C PRO A 372 -33.71 -9.67 -40.39
N THR A 373 -34.01 -9.43 -41.66
CA THR A 373 -35.38 -9.40 -42.16
C THR A 373 -35.93 -10.80 -41.89
N ILE A 374 -36.89 -10.92 -40.99
CA ILE A 374 -37.56 -12.18 -40.65
C ILE A 374 -38.00 -12.88 -41.94
N PRO A 375 -37.69 -14.17 -42.12
CA PRO A 375 -38.48 -15.03 -42.97
C PRO A 375 -38.88 -16.28 -42.21
N GLU A 376 -40.09 -16.30 -41.68
CA GLU A 376 -40.81 -17.55 -41.45
C GLU A 376 -42.16 -17.46 -42.16
N PRO A 377 -42.44 -18.33 -43.15
CA PRO A 377 -43.81 -18.57 -43.58
C PRO A 377 -44.37 -19.84 -42.93
N LEU A 378 -45.61 -19.67 -42.45
CA LEU A 378 -46.65 -20.67 -42.18
C LEU A 378 -46.77 -21.21 -40.75
N GLY A 379 -47.54 -20.46 -39.96
CA GLY A 379 -48.32 -20.96 -38.83
C GLY A 379 -49.51 -20.04 -38.55
N VAL A 380 -50.70 -20.43 -38.99
CA VAL A 380 -51.99 -19.74 -38.84
C VAL A 380 -52.15 -19.04 -37.47
N ARG A 381 -52.30 -17.70 -37.42
CA ARG A 381 -53.29 -17.04 -36.53
C ARG A 381 -53.46 -15.52 -36.70
N LYS A 382 -54.75 -15.16 -36.80
CA LYS A 382 -55.49 -13.93 -36.45
C LYS A 382 -54.90 -12.57 -36.85
N ARG A 383 -55.61 -11.90 -37.77
CA ARG A 383 -55.54 -10.46 -38.01
C ARG A 383 -55.64 -9.70 -36.68
N VAL A 384 -54.53 -9.10 -36.27
CA VAL A 384 -54.50 -8.09 -35.20
C VAL A 384 -54.92 -6.77 -35.85
N THR A 385 -56.05 -6.22 -35.43
CA THR A 385 -56.59 -4.94 -35.94
C THR A 385 -55.78 -3.77 -35.36
N ALA A 386 -55.75 -2.64 -36.08
CA ALA A 386 -54.99 -1.44 -35.71
C ALA A 386 -55.25 -0.98 -34.26
N ASP A 387 -56.45 -1.20 -33.74
CA ASP A 387 -56.84 -0.88 -32.35
C ASP A 387 -56.05 -1.67 -31.28
N SER A 388 -55.53 -2.86 -31.61
CA SER A 388 -54.71 -3.65 -30.69
C SER A 388 -53.29 -3.13 -30.60
N LEU A 389 -52.74 -2.59 -31.69
CA LEU A 389 -51.41 -1.98 -31.72
C LEU A 389 -51.40 -0.61 -31.03
N VAL A 390 -52.48 0.17 -31.18
CA VAL A 390 -52.64 1.44 -30.46
C VAL A 390 -52.67 1.20 -28.95
N LYS A 391 -53.38 0.17 -28.48
CA LYS A 391 -53.38 -0.20 -27.06
C LYS A 391 -52.04 -0.71 -26.53
N GLU A 392 -51.27 -1.44 -27.33
CA GLU A 392 -49.93 -1.88 -26.92
C GLU A 392 -48.92 -0.73 -26.88
N ILE A 393 -49.04 0.25 -27.79
CA ILE A 393 -48.20 1.45 -27.79
C ILE A 393 -48.54 2.34 -26.59
N GLU A 394 -49.82 2.56 -26.28
CA GLU A 394 -50.23 3.27 -25.05
C GLU A 394 -49.72 2.56 -23.80
N HIS A 395 -49.77 1.22 -23.76
CA HIS A 395 -49.23 0.46 -22.63
C HIS A 395 -47.70 0.56 -22.50
N ALA A 396 -46.99 0.64 -23.63
CA ALA A 396 -45.54 0.81 -23.67
C ALA A 396 -45.13 2.24 -23.28
N GLU A 397 -45.88 3.27 -23.68
CA GLU A 397 -45.66 4.67 -23.27
C GLU A 397 -45.89 4.87 -21.76
N VAL A 398 -46.89 4.20 -21.18
CA VAL A 398 -47.09 4.17 -19.73
C VAL A 398 -45.91 3.49 -19.03
N GLY A 399 -45.43 2.36 -19.57
CA GLY A 399 -44.26 1.66 -19.01
C GLY A 399 -42.95 2.45 -19.10
N VAL A 400 -42.77 3.25 -20.14
CA VAL A 400 -41.59 4.12 -20.32
C VAL A 400 -41.66 5.34 -19.40
N SER A 401 -42.85 5.93 -19.20
CA SER A 401 -43.04 7.02 -18.21
C SER A 401 -42.82 6.52 -16.77
N GLU A 402 -43.28 5.31 -16.44
CA GLU A 402 -43.01 4.70 -15.14
C GLU A 402 -41.51 4.42 -14.92
N LEU A 403 -40.78 4.04 -15.97
CA LEU A 403 -39.32 3.86 -15.92
C LEU A 403 -38.56 5.19 -15.77
N GLU A 404 -39.03 6.28 -16.39
CA GLU A 404 -38.48 7.63 -16.18
C GLU A 404 -38.67 8.12 -14.74
N ASP A 405 -39.79 7.78 -14.10
CA ASP A 405 -40.03 8.11 -12.70
C ASP A 405 -39.19 7.26 -11.74
N ILE A 406 -38.90 6.00 -12.08
CA ILE A 406 -38.00 5.12 -11.33
C ILE A 406 -36.54 5.60 -11.36
N VAL A 407 -36.09 6.19 -12.48
CA VAL A 407 -34.72 6.73 -12.61
C VAL A 407 -34.56 8.04 -11.81
N LYS A 408 -35.64 8.78 -11.55
CA LYS A 408 -35.62 10.03 -10.77
C LYS A 408 -35.61 9.82 -9.25
N GLN A 409 -36.00 8.65 -8.74
CA GLN A 409 -36.01 8.37 -7.30
C GLN A 409 -34.76 7.59 -6.86
N GLN A 410 -33.98 8.21 -5.98
CA GLN A 410 -32.61 7.84 -5.61
C GLN A 410 -32.46 6.58 -4.71
N ASP A 411 -33.52 5.80 -4.50
CA ASP A 411 -33.54 4.60 -3.64
C ASP A 411 -34.12 3.38 -4.39
N SER A 412 -33.45 2.97 -5.47
CA SER A 412 -33.94 1.93 -6.39
C SER A 412 -33.96 0.50 -5.83
N SER A 413 -33.33 0.23 -4.67
CA SER A 413 -33.20 -1.14 -4.16
C SER A 413 -34.43 -1.64 -3.40
N GLN A 414 -35.14 -0.80 -2.64
CA GLN A 414 -36.29 -1.26 -1.84
C GLN A 414 -37.55 -1.51 -2.68
N TYR A 415 -37.78 -0.69 -3.71
CA TYR A 415 -38.93 -0.84 -4.61
C TYR A 415 -38.84 -2.11 -5.48
N LEU A 416 -37.65 -2.43 -6.01
CA LEU A 416 -37.41 -3.66 -6.77
C LEU A 416 -37.58 -4.92 -5.90
N ILE A 417 -37.12 -4.90 -4.65
CA ILE A 417 -37.30 -6.02 -3.70
C ILE A 417 -38.79 -6.25 -3.42
N GLN A 418 -39.58 -5.17 -3.26
CA GLN A 418 -41.01 -5.28 -2.97
C GLN A 418 -41.80 -5.84 -4.17
N LYS A 419 -41.47 -5.42 -5.41
CA LYS A 419 -42.09 -5.96 -6.63
C LYS A 419 -41.70 -7.42 -6.91
N ILE A 420 -40.45 -7.80 -6.67
CA ILE A 420 -40.01 -9.21 -6.80
C ILE A 420 -40.73 -10.09 -5.77
N GLN A 421 -40.90 -9.62 -4.53
CA GLN A 421 -41.68 -10.34 -3.51
C GLN A 421 -43.17 -10.45 -3.88
N GLN A 422 -43.73 -9.44 -4.53
CA GLN A 422 -45.13 -9.45 -4.98
C GLN A 422 -45.35 -10.39 -6.17
N ALA A 423 -44.39 -10.44 -7.11
CA ALA A 423 -44.40 -11.36 -8.25
C ALA A 423 -44.13 -12.82 -7.84
N LEU A 424 -43.38 -13.06 -6.76
CA LEU A 424 -43.20 -14.39 -6.19
C LEU A 424 -44.43 -14.87 -5.40
N LYS A 425 -45.22 -13.96 -4.82
CA LYS A 425 -46.49 -14.30 -4.15
C LYS A 425 -47.62 -14.62 -5.13
N SER A 426 -47.64 -14.02 -6.32
CA SER A 426 -48.63 -14.31 -7.37
C SER A 426 -48.34 -15.59 -8.17
N LYS A 427 -47.26 -16.31 -7.85
CA LYS A 427 -46.81 -17.52 -8.57
C LYS A 427 -46.68 -18.77 -7.71
N LYS A 428 -47.42 -18.86 -6.60
CA LYS A 428 -47.69 -20.16 -5.95
C LYS A 428 -48.99 -20.75 -6.53
N PRO A 429 -48.98 -22.05 -6.87
CA PRO A 429 -50.07 -22.71 -7.61
C PRO A 429 -51.38 -22.74 -6.84
#